data_AF-A0A1T2YWP7-F1
#
_entry.id   AF-A0A1T2YWP7-F1
#
_cell.length_a   1.000
_cell.length_b   1.000
_cell.length_c   1.000
_cell.angle_alpha   90.00
_cell.angle_beta   90.00
_cell.angle_gamma   90.00
#
_symmetry.space_group_name_H-M   'P 1'
#
loop_
_entity.id
_entity.type
_entity.pdbx_description
1 polymer ?
#
loop_
_entity_poly.entity_id
_entity_poly.type
_entity_poly.pdbx_seq_one_letter_code
_entity_poly.pdbx_strand_id
1 'polypeptide(L)'
;MNLNLLVLQESDASALTEGVRIRQLSHHITQIFMTLLPKIEINGSNKIVVSLGPRGEEDLFNNVLGVTNIFVETFDFKNFLTLDRLNQDTQLLEELRQALVAIAKKTEGSSAIVDVINSTSEAVLRANFELETPIKKLSKSSKNKKHKINVYRALNAAVGEAWYCEEQSEVKNKIWMHELPGFIDRSELFKVAEINETSYQIKNRMGKVVFEFPL
;
A
#
# COMPACT_ATOMS: atom_id res chain seq x y z
N MET A 1 18.67 0.11 8.59
CA MET A 1 17.72 -0.90 8.08
C MET A 1 16.89 -0.29 6.97
N ASN A 2 16.46 -1.08 5.98
CA ASN A 2 15.56 -0.59 4.93
C ASN A 2 14.13 -0.46 5.48
N LEU A 3 13.41 0.55 5.01
CA LEU A 3 11.98 0.72 5.32
C LEU A 3 11.18 -0.43 4.70
N ASN A 4 10.39 -1.12 5.52
CA ASN A 4 9.52 -2.23 5.11
C ASN A 4 8.03 -1.94 5.32
N LEU A 5 7.71 -1.06 6.27
CA LEU A 5 6.33 -0.71 6.58
C LEU A 5 6.20 0.80 6.78
N LEU A 6 5.25 1.38 6.04
CA LEU A 6 4.86 2.78 6.15
C LEU A 6 3.38 2.83 6.47
N VAL A 7 3.02 3.57 7.52
CA VAL A 7 1.62 3.74 7.94
C VAL A 7 1.34 5.22 8.06
N LEU A 8 0.23 5.64 7.48
CA LEU A 8 -0.41 6.93 7.73
C LEU A 8 -1.73 6.65 8.42
N GLN A 9 -1.98 7.27 9.56
CA GLN A 9 -3.17 7.03 10.37
C GLN A 9 -3.55 8.29 11.15
N GLU A 10 -4.75 8.29 11.70
CA GLU A 10 -5.15 9.21 12.76
C GLU A 10 -4.40 8.90 14.06
N SER A 11 -4.08 9.92 14.85
CA SER A 11 -3.61 9.73 16.23
C SER A 11 -4.75 9.25 17.13
N ASP A 12 -4.44 8.55 18.22
CA ASP A 12 -5.48 8.05 19.14
C ASP A 12 -6.22 9.20 19.86
N ALA A 13 -5.54 10.33 20.06
CA ALA A 13 -6.13 11.53 20.65
C ALA A 13 -6.96 12.37 19.66
N SER A 14 -6.83 12.11 18.35
CA SER A 14 -7.73 12.64 17.33
C SER A 14 -9.04 11.87 17.39
N ALA A 15 -9.93 12.23 18.33
CA ALA A 15 -11.29 11.72 18.33
C ALA A 15 -12.02 12.16 17.04
N LEU A 16 -11.83 11.41 15.96
CA LEU A 16 -12.59 11.59 14.73
C LEU A 16 -14.01 11.11 15.01
N THR A 17 -14.98 11.87 14.51
CA THR A 17 -16.38 11.43 14.47
C THR A 17 -16.46 10.01 13.91
N GLU A 18 -17.38 9.20 14.45
CA GLU A 18 -17.63 7.84 13.97
C GLU A 18 -17.58 7.76 12.42
N GLY A 19 -16.59 7.03 11.88
CA GLY A 19 -16.55 6.68 10.46
C GLY A 19 -15.29 7.07 9.69
N VAL A 20 -14.48 8.04 10.14
CA VAL A 20 -13.24 8.40 9.43
C VAL A 20 -12.10 7.49 9.86
N ARG A 21 -11.66 6.62 8.95
CA ARG A 21 -10.55 5.70 9.17
C ARG A 21 -9.41 6.10 8.24
N ILE A 22 -8.58 7.06 8.65
CA ILE A 22 -7.49 7.58 7.81
C ILE A 22 -6.61 6.44 7.34
N ARG A 23 -6.31 5.48 8.23
CA ARG A 23 -5.54 4.29 7.87
C ARG A 23 -6.10 3.50 6.69
N GLN A 24 -7.42 3.40 6.56
CA GLN A 24 -8.05 2.75 5.41
C GLN A 24 -8.01 3.66 4.18
N LEU A 25 -8.28 4.96 4.36
CA LEU A 25 -8.25 5.94 3.28
C LEU A 25 -6.87 6.08 2.66
N SER A 26 -5.79 6.02 3.45
CA SER A 26 -4.41 6.18 2.98
C SER A 26 -3.73 4.86 2.61
N HIS A 27 -4.42 3.72 2.73
CA HIS A 27 -3.79 2.41 2.54
C HIS A 27 -3.16 2.28 1.16
N HIS A 28 -3.91 2.54 0.09
CA HIS A 28 -3.37 2.48 -1.28
C HIS A 28 -2.23 3.48 -1.48
N ILE A 29 -2.33 4.70 -0.91
CA ILE A 29 -1.27 5.73 -1.01
C ILE A 29 0.04 5.21 -0.44
N THR A 30 0.02 4.70 0.80
CA THR A 30 1.23 4.17 1.46
C THR A 30 1.79 2.95 0.73
N GLN A 31 0.93 2.08 0.19
CA GLN A 31 1.37 0.90 -0.56
C GLN A 31 1.94 1.24 -1.93
N ILE A 32 1.36 2.20 -2.65
CA ILE A 32 1.90 2.69 -3.93
C ILE A 32 3.24 3.36 -3.67
N PHE A 33 3.32 4.24 -2.66
CA PHE A 33 4.57 4.89 -2.27
C PHE A 33 5.65 3.86 -1.97
N MET A 34 5.37 2.86 -1.12
CA MET A 34 6.31 1.79 -0.79
C MET A 34 6.69 0.90 -1.98
N THR A 35 5.79 0.74 -2.96
CA THR A 35 6.08 -0.04 -4.18
C THR A 35 7.02 0.73 -5.13
N LEU A 36 6.90 2.05 -5.18
CA LEU A 36 7.70 2.93 -6.03
C LEU A 36 9.01 3.38 -5.36
N LEU A 37 9.07 3.36 -4.03
CA LEU A 37 10.23 3.77 -3.25
C LEU A 37 11.40 2.79 -3.49
N PRO A 38 12.57 3.26 -3.95
CA PRO A 38 13.78 2.45 -3.98
C PRO A 38 14.16 1.95 -2.58
N LYS A 39 14.94 0.87 -2.49
CA LYS A 39 15.43 0.40 -1.20
C LYS A 39 16.38 1.44 -0.59
N ILE A 40 15.88 2.17 0.39
CA ILE A 40 16.62 3.20 1.12
C ILE A 40 16.45 3.01 2.63
N GLU A 41 17.41 3.55 3.37
CA GLU A 41 17.34 3.68 4.81
C GLU A 41 16.86 5.09 5.16
N ILE A 42 15.76 5.18 5.91
CA ILE A 42 15.27 6.44 6.46
C ILE A 42 15.46 6.38 7.96
N ASN A 43 16.49 7.09 8.46
CA ASN A 43 16.80 7.18 9.88
C ASN A 43 16.84 5.81 10.57
N GLY A 44 17.46 4.81 9.94
CA GLY A 44 17.61 3.45 10.44
C GLY A 44 16.33 2.65 10.69
N SER A 45 15.14 3.18 10.37
CA SER A 45 13.86 2.58 10.73
C SER A 45 13.39 1.55 9.70
N ASN A 46 12.88 0.41 10.16
CA ASN A 46 12.19 -0.59 9.33
C ASN A 46 10.67 -0.33 9.26
N LYS A 47 10.14 0.46 10.18
CA LYS A 47 8.74 0.89 10.26
C LYS A 47 8.66 2.37 10.60
N ILE A 48 7.89 3.11 9.81
CA ILE A 48 7.54 4.51 10.10
C ILE A 48 6.03 4.63 10.19
N VAL A 49 5.56 5.25 11.27
CA VAL A 49 4.16 5.63 11.47
C VAL A 49 4.07 7.15 11.47
N VAL A 50 3.22 7.68 10.60
CA VAL A 50 2.84 9.10 10.58
C VAL A 50 1.42 9.18 11.11
N SER A 51 1.26 9.82 12.26
CA SER A 51 -0.01 9.96 12.97
C SER A 51 -0.52 11.39 12.82
N LEU A 52 -1.74 11.55 12.29
CA LEU A 52 -2.35 12.85 12.06
C LEU A 52 -3.12 13.31 13.30
N GLY A 53 -2.87 14.55 13.71
CA GLY A 53 -3.45 15.22 14.88
C GLY A 53 -2.62 15.07 16.17
N PRO A 54 -3.17 15.50 17.31
CA PRO A 54 -2.41 15.72 18.53
C PRO A 54 -1.78 14.43 19.06
N ARG A 55 -0.55 14.52 19.55
CA ARG A 55 0.14 13.38 20.17
C ARG A 55 -0.59 12.81 21.39
N GLY A 56 -1.26 13.66 22.17
CA GLY A 56 -1.78 13.28 23.48
C GLY A 56 -0.68 12.76 24.40
N GLU A 57 -0.93 11.61 25.03
CA GLU A 57 0.00 10.94 25.96
C GLU A 57 0.96 9.95 25.26
N GLU A 58 0.92 9.81 23.93
CA GLU A 58 1.78 8.85 23.22
C GLU A 58 3.26 9.27 23.21
N ASP A 59 4.17 8.34 23.45
CA ASP A 59 5.61 8.60 23.37
C ASP A 59 6.07 8.91 21.94
N LEU A 60 6.99 9.87 21.81
CA LEU A 60 7.71 10.12 20.56
C LEU A 60 8.81 9.07 20.38
N PHE A 61 8.67 8.24 19.35
CA PHE A 61 9.70 7.25 18.99
C PHE A 61 10.51 7.73 17.81
N ASN A 62 11.81 7.87 17.99
CA ASN A 62 12.75 8.18 16.93
C ASN A 62 13.76 7.04 16.80
N ASN A 63 13.54 6.13 15.85
CA ASN A 63 14.33 4.89 15.69
C ASN A 63 14.52 4.12 17.01
N VAL A 64 13.43 3.94 17.76
CA VAL A 64 13.45 3.07 18.95
C VAL A 64 13.09 1.66 18.47
N LEU A 65 14.01 0.70 18.65
CA LEU A 65 13.87 -0.68 18.16
C LEU A 65 13.58 -0.76 16.64
N GLY A 66 14.11 0.19 15.85
CA GLY A 66 13.90 0.26 14.41
C GLY A 66 12.54 0.85 14.01
N VAL A 67 11.80 1.46 14.94
CA VAL A 67 10.49 2.09 14.68
C VAL A 67 10.57 3.59 14.93
N THR A 68 9.96 4.36 14.03
CA THR A 68 9.74 5.80 14.20
C THR A 68 8.25 6.11 14.18
N ASN A 69 7.78 6.92 15.14
CA ASN A 69 6.42 7.48 15.17
C ASN A 69 6.53 9.01 15.19
N ILE A 70 5.86 9.68 14.26
CA ILE A 70 5.84 11.14 14.14
C ILE A 70 4.40 11.63 14.07
N PHE A 71 4.13 12.77 14.69
CA PHE A 71 2.81 13.38 14.73
C PHE A 71 2.75 14.64 13.87
N VAL A 72 1.70 14.76 13.08
CA VAL A 72 1.32 15.98 12.35
C VAL A 72 0.19 16.63 13.12
N GLU A 73 0.54 17.35 14.19
CA GLU A 73 -0.45 17.89 15.14
C GLU A 73 -1.35 18.98 14.54
N THR A 74 -0.91 19.62 13.46
CA THR A 74 -1.61 20.71 12.78
C THR A 74 -2.59 20.25 11.70
N PHE A 75 -2.81 18.93 11.55
CA PHE A 75 -3.68 18.42 10.49
C PHE A 75 -5.15 18.85 10.71
N ASP A 76 -5.71 19.59 9.75
CA ASP A 76 -7.10 20.05 9.79
C ASP A 76 -8.05 18.98 9.23
N PHE A 77 -8.54 18.12 10.14
CA PHE A 77 -9.53 17.10 9.82
C PHE A 77 -10.84 17.68 9.29
N LYS A 78 -11.27 18.85 9.76
CA LYS A 78 -12.54 19.43 9.32
C LYS A 78 -12.45 19.82 7.85
N ASN A 79 -11.39 20.53 7.48
CA ASN A 79 -11.16 20.88 6.08
C ASN A 79 -10.97 19.64 5.20
N PHE A 80 -10.14 18.69 5.65
CA PHE A 80 -9.88 17.44 4.91
C PHE A 80 -11.16 16.69 4.53
N LEU A 81 -12.12 16.60 5.45
CA LEU A 81 -13.39 15.90 5.20
C LEU A 81 -14.31 16.60 4.21
N THR A 82 -14.07 17.88 3.89
CA THR A 82 -14.82 18.61 2.87
C THR A 82 -14.27 18.45 1.45
N LEU A 83 -13.06 17.90 1.33
CA LEU A 83 -12.40 17.70 0.04
C LEU A 83 -13.00 16.52 -0.72
N ASP A 84 -12.94 16.57 -2.05
CA ASP A 84 -13.18 15.40 -2.88
C ASP A 84 -12.07 14.35 -2.70
N ARG A 85 -12.31 13.14 -3.23
CA ARG A 85 -11.40 12.00 -3.03
C ARG A 85 -9.98 12.26 -3.54
N LEU A 86 -9.82 12.93 -4.68
CA LEU A 86 -8.51 13.19 -5.28
C LEU A 86 -7.73 14.21 -4.44
N ASN A 87 -8.42 15.24 -3.96
CA ASN A 87 -7.83 16.25 -3.10
C ASN A 87 -7.50 15.68 -1.70
N GLN A 88 -8.31 14.76 -1.17
CA GLN A 88 -7.97 13.99 0.03
C GLN A 88 -6.69 13.17 -0.16
N ASP A 89 -6.58 12.41 -1.26
CA ASP A 89 -5.40 11.59 -1.54
C ASP A 89 -4.14 12.46 -1.70
N THR A 90 -4.28 13.60 -2.38
CA THR A 90 -3.20 14.58 -2.56
C THR A 90 -2.73 15.15 -1.23
N GLN A 91 -3.66 15.53 -0.36
CA GLN A 91 -3.31 16.05 0.97
C GLN A 91 -2.63 14.98 1.82
N LEU A 92 -3.16 13.75 1.86
CA LEU A 92 -2.56 12.64 2.63
C LEU A 92 -1.15 12.29 2.14
N LEU A 93 -0.91 12.28 0.82
CA LEU A 93 0.42 12.08 0.26
C LEU A 93 1.37 13.20 0.65
N GLU A 94 0.91 14.45 0.65
CA GLU A 94 1.73 15.58 1.02
C GLU A 94 2.13 15.53 2.50
N GLU A 95 1.20 15.21 3.41
CA GLU A 95 1.52 15.03 4.84
C GLU A 95 2.55 13.90 5.05
N LEU A 96 2.36 12.78 4.35
CA LEU A 96 3.29 11.66 4.37
C LEU A 96 4.68 12.08 3.90
N ARG A 97 4.76 12.79 2.76
CA ARG A 97 6.00 13.29 2.18
C ARG A 97 6.72 14.25 3.12
N GLN A 98 6.00 15.24 3.66
CA GLN A 98 6.58 16.23 4.57
C GLN A 98 7.10 15.57 5.85
N ALA A 99 6.35 14.62 6.43
CA ALA A 99 6.77 13.88 7.61
C ALA A 99 8.04 13.06 7.34
N LEU A 100 8.12 12.35 6.21
CA LEU A 100 9.32 11.59 5.82
C LEU A 100 10.53 12.50 5.58
N VAL A 101 10.33 13.65 4.93
CA VAL A 101 11.38 14.66 4.74
C VAL A 101 11.87 15.22 6.08
N ALA A 102 10.96 15.49 7.01
CA ALA A 102 11.31 15.97 8.35
C ALA A 102 12.13 14.93 9.13
N ILE A 103 11.85 13.63 8.97
CA ILE A 103 12.66 12.56 9.53
C ILE A 103 14.05 12.52 8.86
N ALA A 104 14.10 12.52 7.52
CA ALA A 104 15.34 12.41 6.76
C ALA A 104 16.31 13.59 6.99
N LYS A 105 15.79 14.80 7.23
CA LYS A 105 16.60 15.99 7.52
C LYS A 105 17.34 15.95 8.87
N LYS A 106 16.97 15.03 9.78
CA LYS A 106 17.63 14.89 11.09
C LYS A 106 18.92 14.06 11.02
N THR A 107 19.23 13.44 9.87
CA THR A 107 20.39 12.56 9.67
C THR A 107 21.40 13.15 8.70
N GLU A 108 22.69 12.82 8.86
CA GLU A 108 23.72 13.15 7.87
C GLU A 108 23.43 12.52 6.50
N GLY A 109 23.75 13.23 5.40
CA GLY A 109 23.44 12.76 4.04
C GLY A 109 21.97 12.95 3.60
N SER A 110 21.23 13.83 4.28
CA SER A 110 19.78 14.02 4.10
C SER A 110 19.34 14.43 2.69
N SER A 111 20.19 15.10 1.89
CA SER A 111 19.79 15.64 0.58
C SER A 111 19.36 14.56 -0.39
N ALA A 112 20.18 13.51 -0.58
CA ALA A 112 19.88 12.42 -1.49
C ALA A 112 18.61 11.65 -1.08
N ILE A 113 18.41 11.43 0.22
CA ILE A 113 17.21 10.75 0.75
C ILE A 113 15.96 11.60 0.51
N VAL A 114 16.05 12.91 0.75
CA VAL A 114 14.95 13.86 0.50
C VAL A 114 14.58 13.90 -0.98
N ASP A 115 15.57 13.88 -1.89
CA ASP A 115 15.31 13.84 -3.33
C ASP A 115 14.60 12.54 -3.76
N VAL A 116 14.98 11.40 -3.16
CA VAL A 116 14.28 10.13 -3.38
C VAL A 116 12.84 10.17 -2.86
N ILE A 117 12.60 10.75 -1.68
CA ILE A 117 11.24 10.91 -1.12
C ILE A 117 10.38 11.79 -2.03
N ASN A 118 10.91 12.93 -2.48
CA ASN A 118 10.19 13.86 -3.35
C ASN A 118 9.88 13.24 -4.72
N SER A 119 10.87 12.62 -5.37
CA SER A 119 10.67 11.95 -6.67
C SER A 119 9.71 10.75 -6.58
N THR A 120 9.70 10.04 -5.45
CA THR A 120 8.71 8.97 -5.18
C THR A 120 7.30 9.57 -5.06
N SER A 121 7.14 10.67 -4.32
CA SER A 121 5.85 11.37 -4.22
C SER A 121 5.34 11.85 -5.58
N GLU A 122 6.22 12.42 -6.42
CA GLU A 122 5.88 12.81 -7.79
C GLU A 122 5.49 11.61 -8.66
N ALA A 123 6.11 10.44 -8.44
CA ALA A 123 5.73 9.21 -9.14
C ALA A 123 4.33 8.72 -8.71
N VAL A 124 3.96 8.82 -7.43
CA VAL A 124 2.61 8.51 -6.95
C VAL A 124 1.58 9.43 -7.62
N LEU A 125 1.85 10.74 -7.69
CA LEU A 125 0.98 11.72 -8.36
C LEU A 125 0.84 11.42 -9.86
N ARG A 126 1.95 11.11 -10.55
CA ARG A 126 1.91 10.74 -11.99
C ARG A 126 1.16 9.44 -12.25
N ALA A 127 1.13 8.54 -11.28
CA ALA A 127 0.32 7.32 -11.32
C ALA A 127 -1.16 7.57 -10.99
N ASN A 128 -1.56 8.81 -10.69
CA ASN A 128 -2.92 9.18 -10.30
C ASN A 128 -3.47 8.35 -9.13
N PHE A 129 -2.61 7.96 -8.19
CA PHE A 129 -2.97 7.07 -7.08
C PHE A 129 -3.50 5.69 -7.51
N GLU A 130 -3.14 5.24 -8.72
CA GLU A 130 -3.49 3.93 -9.25
C GLU A 130 -2.23 3.16 -9.64
N LEU A 131 -2.09 1.94 -9.14
CA LEU A 131 -1.00 1.06 -9.53
C LEU A 131 -1.48 -0.37 -9.71
N GLU A 132 -1.22 -0.91 -10.90
CA GLU A 132 -1.49 -2.30 -11.24
C GLU A 132 -0.15 -3.01 -11.50
N THR A 133 0.15 -4.03 -10.70
CA THR A 133 1.43 -4.74 -10.74
C THR A 133 1.23 -6.22 -11.08
N PRO A 134 1.85 -6.75 -12.16
CA PRO A 134 1.74 -8.16 -12.50
C PRO A 134 2.50 -9.06 -11.51
N ILE A 135 1.84 -10.11 -11.02
CA ILE A 135 2.40 -11.08 -10.08
C ILE A 135 2.83 -12.34 -10.85
N LYS A 136 3.97 -12.24 -11.54
CA LYS A 136 4.50 -13.29 -12.44
C LYS A 136 4.59 -14.68 -11.80
N LYS A 137 4.89 -14.76 -10.50
CA LYS A 137 4.98 -16.04 -9.77
C LYS A 137 3.65 -16.80 -9.71
N LEU A 138 2.53 -16.06 -9.72
CA LEU A 138 1.17 -16.60 -9.67
C LEU A 138 0.55 -16.75 -11.07
N SER A 139 1.02 -16.00 -12.07
CA SER A 139 0.59 -16.20 -13.46
C SER A 139 1.03 -17.58 -13.99
N LYS A 140 0.12 -18.31 -14.65
CA LYS A 140 0.38 -19.67 -15.17
C LYS A 140 -0.23 -19.87 -16.56
N SER A 141 0.39 -20.74 -17.34
CA SER A 141 -0.18 -21.26 -18.60
C SER A 141 -0.38 -22.76 -18.48
N SER A 142 -1.49 -23.27 -19.01
CA SER A 142 -1.74 -24.70 -19.09
C SER A 142 -0.69 -25.38 -19.98
N LYS A 143 -0.45 -26.68 -19.78
CA LYS A 143 0.53 -27.45 -20.57
C LYS A 143 0.24 -27.41 -22.08
N ASN A 144 -1.04 -27.47 -22.43
CA ASN A 144 -1.54 -27.39 -23.81
C ASN A 144 -1.62 -25.94 -24.34
N LYS A 145 -1.20 -24.94 -23.55
CA LYS A 145 -1.24 -23.50 -23.85
C LYS A 145 -2.62 -22.93 -24.20
N LYS A 146 -3.70 -23.68 -23.95
CA LYS A 146 -5.08 -23.21 -24.17
C LYS A 146 -5.47 -22.11 -23.19
N HIS A 147 -5.03 -22.25 -21.94
CA HIS A 147 -5.34 -21.30 -20.87
C HIS A 147 -4.07 -20.58 -20.45
N LYS A 148 -4.17 -19.27 -20.30
CA LYS A 148 -3.12 -18.45 -19.70
C LYS A 148 -3.75 -17.46 -18.74
N ILE A 149 -3.46 -17.66 -17.47
CA ILE A 149 -3.97 -16.85 -16.38
C ILE A 149 -2.88 -15.90 -15.93
N ASN A 150 -3.18 -14.61 -15.97
CA ASN A 150 -2.32 -13.55 -15.44
C ASN A 150 -2.90 -13.04 -14.13
N VAL A 151 -2.06 -12.86 -13.12
CA VAL A 151 -2.47 -12.33 -11.83
C VAL A 151 -1.89 -10.94 -11.64
N TYR A 152 -2.68 -10.04 -11.08
CA TYR A 152 -2.31 -8.65 -10.83
C TYR A 152 -2.68 -8.26 -9.39
N ARG A 153 -1.88 -7.37 -8.82
CA ARG A 153 -2.21 -6.60 -7.62
C ARG A 153 -2.63 -5.20 -8.07
N ALA A 154 -3.80 -4.74 -7.67
CA ALA A 154 -4.32 -3.41 -7.92
C ALA A 154 -4.37 -2.60 -6.63
N LEU A 155 -3.87 -1.37 -6.69
CA LEU A 155 -3.88 -0.39 -5.61
C LEU A 155 -4.58 0.87 -6.12
N ASN A 156 -5.70 1.27 -5.51
CA ASN A 156 -6.38 2.55 -5.75
C ASN A 156 -7.47 2.80 -4.71
N ALA A 157 -8.06 3.99 -4.71
CA ALA A 157 -9.11 4.36 -3.75
C ALA A 157 -10.39 3.51 -3.84
N ALA A 158 -10.72 2.94 -5.00
CA ALA A 158 -11.95 2.18 -5.20
C ALA A 158 -11.88 0.76 -4.60
N VAL A 159 -10.71 0.11 -4.68
CA VAL A 159 -10.52 -1.27 -4.19
C VAL A 159 -9.63 -1.37 -2.95
N GLY A 160 -8.95 -0.28 -2.58
CA GLY A 160 -7.89 -0.25 -1.59
C GLY A 160 -6.67 -0.99 -2.12
N GLU A 161 -6.52 -2.24 -1.68
CA GLU A 161 -5.56 -3.21 -2.16
C GLU A 161 -6.27 -4.52 -2.52
N ALA A 162 -6.16 -4.92 -3.78
CA ALA A 162 -6.86 -6.06 -4.32
C ALA A 162 -6.00 -6.92 -5.24
N TRP A 163 -6.38 -8.19 -5.39
CA TRP A 163 -5.77 -9.12 -6.34
C TRP A 163 -6.85 -9.71 -7.22
N TYR A 164 -6.55 -9.81 -8.50
CA TYR A 164 -7.43 -10.43 -9.46
C TYR A 164 -6.62 -11.26 -10.45
N CYS A 165 -7.31 -12.21 -11.07
CA CYS A 165 -6.80 -12.92 -12.22
C CYS A 165 -7.59 -12.56 -13.49
N GLU A 166 -6.89 -12.57 -14.60
CA GLU A 166 -7.45 -12.46 -15.95
C GLU A 166 -6.99 -13.65 -16.76
N GLU A 167 -7.94 -14.35 -17.37
CA GLU A 167 -7.62 -15.27 -18.45
C GLU A 167 -7.36 -14.49 -19.73
N GLN A 168 -6.25 -14.81 -20.40
CA GLN A 168 -5.91 -14.24 -21.69
C GLN A 168 -6.84 -14.84 -22.75
N SER A 169 -8.00 -14.23 -22.92
CA SER A 169 -8.97 -14.49 -23.99
C SER A 169 -9.33 -13.19 -24.73
N GLU A 170 -10.20 -13.27 -25.75
CA GLU A 170 -10.71 -12.08 -26.45
C GLU A 170 -11.48 -11.14 -25.51
N VAL A 171 -12.09 -11.69 -24.45
CA VAL A 171 -12.82 -10.93 -23.44
C VAL A 171 -12.03 -10.93 -22.13
N LYS A 172 -11.47 -9.78 -21.76
CA LYS A 172 -10.79 -9.61 -20.48
C LYS A 172 -11.79 -9.49 -19.35
N ASN A 173 -12.01 -10.59 -18.62
CA ASN A 173 -12.79 -10.59 -17.40
C ASN A 173 -11.87 -10.60 -16.18
N LYS A 174 -11.98 -9.55 -15.35
CA LYS A 174 -11.31 -9.49 -14.04
C LYS A 174 -12.08 -10.37 -13.06
N ILE A 175 -11.43 -11.40 -12.54
CA ILE A 175 -11.96 -12.24 -11.47
C ILE A 175 -11.24 -11.87 -10.17
N TRP A 176 -11.93 -11.18 -9.28
CA TRP A 176 -11.38 -10.79 -7.99
C TRP A 176 -11.17 -12.01 -7.09
N MET A 177 -10.01 -12.05 -6.44
CA MET A 177 -9.59 -13.21 -5.63
C MET A 177 -10.06 -13.14 -4.18
N HIS A 178 -10.72 -12.05 -3.79
CA HIS A 178 -11.33 -11.84 -2.47
C HIS A 178 -12.36 -10.70 -2.54
N GLU A 179 -13.10 -10.53 -1.46
CA GLU A 179 -14.07 -9.44 -1.28
C GLU A 179 -13.40 -8.07 -1.29
N LEU A 180 -14.08 -7.09 -1.89
CA LEU A 180 -13.64 -5.71 -2.00
C LEU A 180 -14.50 -4.78 -1.13
N PRO A 181 -13.93 -3.67 -0.64
CA PRO A 181 -12.52 -3.26 -0.74
C PRO A 181 -11.61 -4.03 0.23
N GLY A 182 -10.32 -4.14 -0.11
CA GLY A 182 -9.30 -4.76 0.74
C GLY A 182 -8.32 -3.72 1.31
N PHE A 183 -7.90 -3.89 2.56
CA PHE A 183 -6.92 -3.00 3.23
C PHE A 183 -5.80 -3.77 3.93
N ILE A 184 -5.53 -4.99 3.45
CA ILE A 184 -4.56 -5.91 4.03
C ILE A 184 -3.71 -6.46 2.90
N ASP A 185 -2.39 -6.45 3.09
CA ASP A 185 -1.47 -7.14 2.20
C ASP A 185 -1.69 -8.67 2.28
N ARG A 186 -2.16 -9.26 1.18
CA ARG A 186 -2.44 -10.70 1.02
C ARG A 186 -1.30 -11.43 0.31
N SER A 187 -0.13 -10.81 0.11
CA SER A 187 1.01 -11.41 -0.58
C SER A 187 1.47 -12.73 0.03
N GLU A 188 1.22 -12.95 1.33
CA GLU A 188 1.51 -14.21 2.02
C GLU A 188 0.37 -15.22 2.04
N LEU A 189 -0.86 -14.76 1.81
CA LEU A 189 -2.01 -15.62 1.56
C LEU A 189 -1.94 -16.21 0.16
N PHE A 190 -1.54 -15.42 -0.85
CA PHE A 190 -1.42 -15.82 -2.24
C PHE A 190 0.03 -16.20 -2.59
N LYS A 191 0.43 -17.41 -2.20
CA LYS A 191 1.86 -17.80 -2.24
C LYS A 191 2.26 -18.51 -3.52
N VAL A 192 1.52 -19.55 -3.90
CA VAL A 192 1.82 -20.43 -5.04
C VAL A 192 0.56 -20.60 -5.88
N ALA A 193 0.72 -20.68 -7.20
CA ALA A 193 -0.37 -20.98 -8.11
C ALA A 193 -0.11 -22.29 -8.86
N GLU A 194 -1.18 -23.03 -9.13
CA GLU A 194 -1.18 -24.25 -9.94
C GLU A 194 -2.26 -24.12 -11.01
N ILE A 195 -2.00 -24.71 -12.17
CA ILE A 195 -2.96 -24.80 -13.26
C ILE A 195 -3.00 -26.24 -13.75
N ASN A 196 -4.19 -26.80 -13.83
CA ASN A 196 -4.42 -28.12 -14.42
C ASN A 196 -5.40 -27.97 -15.59
N GLU A 197 -5.97 -29.08 -16.08
CA GLU A 197 -6.86 -29.05 -17.25
C GLU A 197 -8.26 -28.51 -16.94
N THR A 198 -8.65 -28.45 -15.66
CA THR A 198 -10.02 -28.10 -15.24
C THR A 198 -10.11 -26.86 -14.36
N SER A 199 -8.99 -26.43 -13.77
CA SER A 199 -8.98 -25.36 -12.75
C SER A 199 -7.64 -24.66 -12.65
N TYR A 200 -7.72 -23.41 -12.22
CA TYR A 200 -6.61 -22.64 -11.70
C TYR A 200 -6.79 -22.45 -10.20
N GLN A 201 -5.73 -22.72 -9.42
CA GLN A 201 -5.76 -22.69 -7.97
C GLN A 201 -4.62 -21.85 -7.41
N ILE A 202 -4.88 -21.12 -6.33
CA ILE A 202 -3.86 -20.44 -5.53
C ILE A 202 -3.86 -21.02 -4.12
N LYS A 203 -2.65 -21.31 -3.64
CA LYS A 203 -2.37 -21.88 -2.33
C LYS A 203 -1.59 -20.90 -1.46
N ASN A 204 -1.86 -20.96 -0.15
CA ASN A 204 -1.09 -20.24 0.85
C ASN A 204 0.24 -20.96 1.17
N ARG A 205 1.03 -20.40 2.10
CA ARG A 205 2.30 -20.99 2.55
C ARG A 205 2.18 -22.42 3.11
N MET A 206 1.01 -22.81 3.60
CA MET A 206 0.74 -24.15 4.14
C MET A 206 0.24 -25.13 3.08
N GLY A 207 0.19 -24.73 1.80
CA GLY A 207 -0.32 -25.56 0.71
C GLY A 207 -1.85 -25.65 0.67
N LYS A 208 -2.58 -24.91 1.51
CA LYS A 208 -4.04 -24.86 1.49
C LYS A 208 -4.52 -23.99 0.34
N VAL A 209 -5.47 -24.49 -0.46
CA VAL A 209 -6.15 -23.71 -1.50
C VAL A 209 -6.95 -22.59 -0.84
N VAL A 210 -6.71 -21.35 -1.27
CA VAL A 210 -7.36 -20.13 -0.76
C VAL A 210 -8.14 -19.39 -1.84
N PHE A 211 -7.95 -19.77 -3.09
CA PHE A 211 -8.71 -19.27 -4.23
C PHE A 211 -8.65 -20.32 -5.35
N GLU A 212 -9.76 -20.52 -6.05
CA GLU A 212 -9.88 -21.45 -7.16
C GLU A 212 -10.94 -20.93 -8.13
N PHE A 213 -10.69 -21.07 -9.43
CA PHE A 213 -11.73 -20.88 -10.44
C PHE A 213 -11.59 -21.90 -11.58
N PRO A 214 -12.72 -22.34 -12.16
CA PRO A 214 -12.73 -23.31 -13.25
C PRO A 214 -12.23 -22.70 -14.58
N LEU A 215 -11.63 -23.53 -15.42
CA LEU A 215 -11.12 -23.18 -16.76
C LEU A 215 -12.00 -23.72 -17.89
#